data_AF-V9LCV6-F1
#
_entry.id   AF-V9LCV6-F1
#
_cell.length_a   1.000
_cell.length_b   1.000
_cell.length_c   1.000
_cell.angle_alpha   90.00
_cell.angle_beta   90.00
_cell.angle_gamma   90.00
#
_symmetry.space_group_name_H-M   'P 1'
#
loop_
_entity.id
_entity.type
_entity.pdbx_description
1 polymer ?
#
loop_
_entity_poly.entity_id
_entity_poly.type
_entity_poly.pdbx_seq_one_letter_code
_entity_poly.pdbx_strand_id
1 'polypeptide(L)'
;PQEPPPPLACLAGLYSCQWRRYQRAKTPPGAFCCSKVECSCLLVLVAAFWLSLVLLYFWSKAQNDYINFDWNFYSGKWIPWSMVVLVVVTAVFTYIALLLVLAICLLSESQRLYLHWCHKIGIFLVLIFSVVSIGVLFNQWAEEWTTFILSFQVTAPYLHIGGSVAMTLLSWTVSLHFARINKPGLRAMLLGPYLAVLLLLYLLPLSLYSPCIKQQGTLGPRPAIYGHRGAPMLAPENTLMSFEKSIEMGTDGL
;
A
#
# COMPACT_ATOMS: atom_id res chain seq x y z
N PRO A 1 -18.74 -2.14 37.55
CA PRO A 1 -17.36 -2.04 37.02
C PRO A 1 -16.83 -3.45 36.72
N GLN A 2 -16.88 -3.88 35.46
CA GLN A 2 -16.23 -5.11 35.01
C GLN A 2 -14.96 -4.72 34.28
N GLU A 3 -13.82 -5.22 34.75
CA GLU A 3 -12.56 -5.12 34.02
C GLU A 3 -12.72 -5.72 32.62
N PRO A 4 -12.20 -5.06 31.57
CA PRO A 4 -12.22 -5.63 30.23
C PRO A 4 -11.39 -6.93 30.19
N PRO A 5 -11.72 -7.87 29.29
CA PRO A 5 -10.84 -8.99 29.03
C PRO A 5 -9.47 -8.45 28.56
N PRO A 6 -8.35 -9.08 28.99
CA PRO A 6 -6.99 -8.58 28.78
C PRO A 6 -6.66 -8.12 27.34
N PRO A 7 -7.08 -8.79 26.25
CA PRO A 7 -6.76 -8.32 24.89
C PRO A 7 -7.38 -6.96 24.55
N LEU A 8 -8.60 -6.67 25.02
CA LEU A 8 -9.27 -5.40 24.70
C LEU A 8 -8.62 -4.20 25.40
N ALA A 9 -8.13 -4.40 26.62
CA ALA A 9 -7.38 -3.38 27.36
C ALA A 9 -6.05 -3.05 26.66
N CYS A 10 -5.34 -4.07 26.16
CA CYS A 10 -4.11 -3.87 25.39
C CYS A 10 -4.36 -3.14 24.07
N LEU A 11 -5.39 -3.52 23.30
CA LEU A 11 -5.74 -2.85 22.04
C LEU A 11 -6.09 -1.37 22.27
N ALA A 12 -6.93 -1.10 23.28
CA ALA A 12 -7.29 0.27 23.63
C ALA A 12 -6.09 1.05 24.16
N GLY A 13 -5.23 0.43 24.97
CA GLY A 13 -4.01 1.04 25.51
C GLY A 13 -3.02 1.45 24.42
N LEU A 14 -2.82 0.62 23.40
CA LEU A 14 -1.96 0.94 22.25
C LEU A 14 -2.52 2.11 21.41
N TYR A 15 -3.83 2.14 21.19
CA TYR A 15 -4.47 3.19 20.37
C TYR A 15 -4.62 4.54 21.10
N SER A 16 -4.94 4.49 22.41
CA SER A 16 -5.19 5.67 23.24
C SER A 16 -3.99 6.14 24.06
N CYS A 17 -2.93 5.34 24.13
CA CYS A 17 -1.80 5.48 25.05
C CYS A 17 -2.20 5.53 26.55
N GLN A 18 -3.43 5.14 26.90
CA GLN A 18 -3.95 5.20 28.28
C GLN A 18 -4.12 3.79 28.86
N TRP A 19 -3.11 3.34 29.62
CA TRP A 19 -3.09 2.00 30.23
C TRP A 19 -3.81 1.91 31.59
N ARG A 20 -3.88 3.02 32.34
CA ARG A 20 -4.33 3.03 33.76
C ARG A 20 -5.78 3.45 34.01
N ARG A 21 -6.50 4.00 33.03
CA ARG A 21 -7.86 4.56 33.21
C ARG A 21 -8.80 4.24 32.05
N TYR A 22 -8.77 3.01 31.55
CA TYR A 22 -9.74 2.62 30.54
C TYR A 22 -11.13 2.44 31.17
N GLN A 23 -11.96 3.49 31.12
CA GLN A 23 -13.39 3.36 31.34
C GLN A 23 -14.05 2.99 30.02
N ARG A 24 -14.68 1.81 29.98
CA ARG A 24 -15.39 1.29 28.81
C ARG A 24 -16.57 2.20 28.46
N ALA A 25 -16.34 3.17 27.59
CA ALA A 25 -17.40 3.99 27.02
C ALA A 25 -17.95 3.31 25.77
N LYS A 26 -18.85 2.33 25.96
CA LYS A 26 -19.60 1.75 24.83
C LYS A 26 -20.38 2.85 24.11
N THR A 27 -20.45 2.77 22.79
CA THR A 27 -21.31 3.67 22.02
C THR A 27 -22.79 3.44 22.39
N PRO A 28 -23.54 4.50 22.76
CA PRO A 28 -24.95 4.37 23.06
C PRO A 28 -25.70 4.00 21.77
N PRO A 29 -26.76 3.16 21.87
CA PRO A 29 -27.55 2.77 20.72
C PRO A 29 -28.14 3.99 20.00
N GLY A 30 -28.09 4.01 18.66
CA GLY A 30 -28.60 5.11 17.83
C GLY A 30 -27.65 6.29 17.58
N ALA A 31 -26.47 6.33 18.19
CA ALA A 31 -25.43 7.34 17.92
C ALA A 31 -24.34 6.82 16.96
N PHE A 32 -23.62 7.73 16.28
CA PHE A 32 -22.48 7.36 15.44
C PHE A 32 -21.29 6.87 16.27
N CYS A 33 -20.43 6.08 15.63
CA CYS A 33 -19.36 5.33 16.29
C CYS A 33 -18.30 6.21 16.97
N CYS A 34 -18.19 7.47 16.55
CA CYS A 34 -17.15 8.40 16.96
C CYS A 34 -17.68 9.84 17.10
N SER A 35 -16.96 10.68 17.85
CA SER A 35 -17.16 12.12 17.84
C SER A 35 -16.70 12.70 16.49
N LYS A 36 -17.15 13.91 16.12
CA LYS A 36 -16.74 14.55 14.85
C LYS A 36 -15.22 14.56 14.65
N VAL A 37 -14.47 14.83 15.71
CA VAL A 37 -13.00 14.87 15.68
C VAL A 37 -12.39 13.49 15.46
N GLU A 38 -12.86 12.47 16.18
CA GLU A 38 -12.34 11.10 16.06
C GLU A 38 -12.70 10.49 14.70
N CYS A 39 -13.88 10.81 14.16
CA CYS A 39 -14.26 10.39 12.81
C CYS A 39 -13.40 11.08 11.74
N SER A 40 -13.16 12.38 11.88
CA SER A 40 -12.24 13.11 11.00
C SER A 40 -10.84 12.50 11.05
N CYS A 41 -10.35 12.17 12.25
CA CYS A 41 -9.05 11.54 12.42
C CYS A 41 -8.98 10.14 11.78
N LEU A 42 -10.05 9.34 11.89
CA LEU A 42 -10.15 8.05 11.19
C LEU A 42 -10.10 8.22 9.67
N LEU A 43 -10.78 9.23 9.11
CA LEU A 43 -10.71 9.52 7.68
C LEU A 43 -9.29 9.92 7.25
N VAL A 44 -8.62 10.76 8.04
CA VAL A 44 -7.22 11.15 7.81
C VAL A 44 -6.30 9.91 7.90
N LEU A 45 -6.52 9.01 8.85
CA LEU A 45 -5.77 7.76 8.98
C LEU A 45 -5.96 6.85 7.76
N VAL A 46 -7.20 6.70 7.28
CA VAL A 46 -7.49 5.93 6.06
C VAL A 46 -6.81 6.56 4.84
N ALA A 47 -6.86 7.89 4.70
CA ALA A 47 -6.16 8.58 3.61
C ALA A 47 -4.65 8.40 3.68
N ALA A 48 -4.06 8.51 4.88
CA ALA A 48 -2.63 8.27 5.10
C ALA A 48 -2.24 6.82 4.80
N PHE A 49 -3.10 5.84 5.12
CA PHE A 49 -2.87 4.43 4.78
C PHE A 49 -2.78 4.23 3.26
N TRP A 50 -3.73 4.75 2.49
CA TRP A 50 -3.72 4.60 1.04
C TRP A 50 -2.55 5.33 0.38
N LEU A 51 -2.23 6.56 0.82
CA LEU A 51 -1.10 7.31 0.25
C LEU A 51 0.25 6.67 0.60
N SER A 52 0.43 6.20 1.83
CA SER A 52 1.65 5.48 2.22
C SER A 52 1.78 4.11 1.53
N LEU A 53 0.66 3.42 1.25
CA LEU A 53 0.66 2.20 0.44
C LEU A 53 1.12 2.50 -1.00
N VAL A 54 0.61 3.56 -1.61
CA VAL A 54 1.04 4.00 -2.96
C VAL A 54 2.53 4.31 -2.98
N LEU A 55 3.02 5.05 -1.98
CA LEU A 55 4.44 5.39 -1.86
C LEU A 55 5.32 4.15 -1.66
N LEU A 56 4.92 3.24 -0.77
CA LEU A 56 5.64 1.97 -0.54
C LEU A 56 5.66 1.12 -1.81
N TYR A 57 4.52 1.01 -2.48
CA TYR A 57 4.41 0.25 -3.72
C TYR A 57 5.31 0.85 -4.81
N PHE A 58 5.25 2.17 -5.01
CA PHE A 58 6.12 2.88 -5.97
C PHE A 58 7.59 2.61 -5.67
N TRP A 59 8.02 2.86 -4.43
CA TRP A 59 9.42 2.72 -4.06
C TRP A 59 9.90 1.27 -4.20
N SER A 60 9.05 0.30 -3.86
CA SER A 60 9.34 -1.13 -4.04
C SER A 60 9.49 -1.54 -5.51
N LYS A 61 8.87 -0.80 -6.44
CA LYS A 61 8.97 -1.06 -7.89
C LYS A 61 10.10 -0.31 -8.57
N ALA A 62 10.62 0.76 -7.95
CA ALA A 62 11.76 1.53 -8.44
C ALA A 62 13.13 0.82 -8.21
N GLN A 63 13.15 -0.47 -7.88
CA GLN A 63 14.39 -1.22 -7.56
C GLN A 63 15.44 -1.16 -8.68
N ASN A 64 15.00 -1.12 -9.94
CA ASN A 64 15.91 -1.01 -11.09
C ASN A 64 16.69 0.31 -11.10
N ASP A 65 16.17 1.36 -10.47
CA ASP A 65 16.77 2.70 -10.42
C ASP A 65 17.49 3.02 -9.11
N TYR A 66 17.50 2.08 -8.16
CA TYR A 66 18.12 2.30 -6.85
C TYR A 66 19.58 2.72 -6.95
N ILE A 67 20.33 2.13 -7.88
CA ILE A 67 21.75 2.47 -8.09
C ILE A 67 21.92 3.91 -8.58
N ASN A 68 21.05 4.38 -9.47
CA ASN A 68 21.08 5.75 -9.99
C ASN A 68 20.71 6.74 -8.89
N PHE A 69 19.70 6.40 -8.08
CA PHE A 69 19.33 7.18 -6.91
C PHE A 69 20.48 7.28 -5.90
N ASP A 70 21.11 6.15 -5.55
CA ASP A 70 22.23 6.12 -4.59
C ASP A 70 23.41 6.97 -5.04
N TRP A 71 23.73 6.94 -6.34
CA TRP A 71 24.75 7.80 -6.92
C TRP A 71 24.47 9.29 -6.76
N ASN A 72 23.21 9.71 -6.89
CA ASN A 72 22.84 11.13 -6.75
C ASN A 72 23.05 11.66 -5.32
N PHE A 73 23.03 10.78 -4.30
CA PHE A 73 23.29 11.12 -2.90
C PHE A 73 24.69 10.73 -2.42
N TYR A 74 25.57 10.36 -3.35
CA TYR A 74 26.95 10.03 -3.02
C TYR A 74 27.71 11.28 -2.56
N SER A 75 28.35 11.18 -1.40
CA SER A 75 29.09 12.27 -0.75
C SER A 75 30.51 11.86 -0.34
N GLY A 76 31.12 10.92 -1.09
CA GLY A 76 32.46 10.39 -0.80
C GLY A 76 32.49 9.11 0.04
N LYS A 77 31.32 8.67 0.54
CA LYS A 77 31.12 7.34 1.15
C LYS A 77 29.90 6.68 0.53
N TRP A 78 30.02 5.42 0.13
CA TRP A 78 28.93 4.66 -0.43
C TRP A 78 27.94 4.26 0.67
N ILE A 79 26.70 4.76 0.56
CA ILE A 79 25.58 4.39 1.43
C ILE A 79 24.40 4.04 0.51
N PRO A 80 23.74 2.89 0.67
CA PRO A 80 22.58 2.51 -0.12
C PRO A 80 21.34 3.29 0.35
N TRP A 81 21.28 4.58 0.03
CA TRP A 81 20.21 5.50 0.43
C TRP A 81 18.82 5.02 0.00
N SER A 82 18.73 4.38 -1.16
CA SER A 82 17.54 3.75 -1.70
C SER A 82 16.93 2.72 -0.75
N MET A 83 17.77 1.87 -0.16
CA MET A 83 17.37 0.87 0.83
C MET A 83 17.00 1.53 2.16
N VAL A 84 17.70 2.59 2.57
CA VAL A 84 17.32 3.37 3.76
C VAL A 84 15.93 3.96 3.58
N VAL A 85 15.63 4.56 2.44
CA VAL A 85 14.31 5.10 2.12
C VAL A 85 13.25 3.97 2.12
N LEU A 86 13.54 2.81 1.55
CA LEU A 86 12.62 1.66 1.56
C LEU A 86 12.28 1.23 2.99
N VAL A 87 13.28 1.12 3.87
CA VAL A 87 13.10 0.77 5.28
C VAL A 87 12.25 1.82 6.00
N VAL A 88 12.52 3.11 5.78
CA VAL A 88 11.76 4.22 6.38
C VAL A 88 10.30 4.19 5.91
N VAL A 89 10.05 4.10 4.60
CA VAL A 89 8.70 4.06 4.05
C VAL A 89 7.93 2.83 4.54
N THR A 90 8.61 1.67 4.65
CA THR A 90 8.02 0.44 5.20
C THR A 90 7.68 0.60 6.69
N ALA A 91 8.56 1.19 7.49
CA ALA A 91 8.32 1.46 8.91
C ALA A 91 7.14 2.42 9.11
N VAL A 92 7.06 3.46 8.29
CA VAL A 92 5.94 4.42 8.30
C VAL A 92 4.62 3.74 7.91
N PHE A 93 4.61 2.96 6.83
CA PHE A 93 3.42 2.23 6.39
C PHE A 93 2.94 1.23 7.46
N THR A 94 3.86 0.44 8.03
CA THR A 94 3.52 -0.55 9.07
C THR A 94 2.93 0.12 10.30
N TYR A 95 3.48 1.25 10.76
CA TYR A 95 2.90 2.03 11.86
C TYR A 95 1.45 2.48 11.56
N ILE A 96 1.20 3.04 10.38
CA ILE A 96 -0.15 3.48 9.97
C ILE A 96 -1.11 2.29 9.83
N ALA A 97 -0.66 1.19 9.22
CA ALA A 97 -1.45 -0.03 9.05
C ALA A 97 -1.85 -0.63 10.41
N LEU A 98 -0.91 -0.68 11.37
CA LEU A 98 -1.18 -1.16 12.73
C LEU A 98 -2.22 -0.28 13.42
N LEU A 99 -2.11 1.05 13.33
CA LEU A 99 -3.13 1.95 13.89
C LEU A 99 -4.52 1.75 13.26
N LEU A 100 -4.58 1.51 11.95
CA LEU A 100 -5.84 1.25 11.25
C LEU A 100 -6.44 -0.10 11.67
N VAL A 101 -5.64 -1.15 11.79
CA VAL A 101 -6.09 -2.47 12.29
C VAL A 101 -6.59 -2.35 13.72
N LEU A 102 -5.87 -1.65 14.61
CA LEU A 102 -6.32 -1.37 15.97
C LEU A 102 -7.67 -0.64 15.99
N ALA A 103 -7.86 0.36 15.13
CA ALA A 103 -9.14 1.06 15.01
C ALA A 103 -10.27 0.11 14.58
N ILE A 104 -10.03 -0.75 13.58
CA ILE A 104 -11.02 -1.73 13.10
C ILE A 104 -11.38 -2.74 14.21
N CYS A 105 -10.40 -3.24 14.95
CA CYS A 105 -10.64 -4.16 16.09
C CYS A 105 -11.42 -3.49 17.23
N LEU A 106 -11.13 -2.21 17.54
CA LEU A 106 -11.90 -1.47 18.54
C LEU A 106 -13.33 -1.21 18.08
N LEU A 107 -13.51 -0.95 16.78
CA LEU A 107 -14.83 -0.80 16.16
C LEU A 107 -15.58 -2.14 16.16
N SER A 108 -14.97 -3.28 15.87
CA SER A 108 -15.65 -4.59 15.92
C SER A 108 -16.21 -4.90 17.30
N GLU A 109 -15.54 -4.42 18.35
CA GLU A 109 -15.99 -4.51 19.75
C GLU A 109 -16.92 -3.35 20.17
N SER A 110 -17.28 -2.49 19.21
CA SER A 110 -18.15 -1.33 19.38
C SER A 110 -17.70 -0.38 20.50
N GLN A 111 -16.38 -0.23 20.63
CA GLN A 111 -15.79 0.74 21.54
C GLN A 111 -15.75 2.11 20.87
N ARG A 112 -15.87 3.17 21.67
CA ARG A 112 -15.60 4.52 21.19
C ARG A 112 -14.10 4.63 20.87
N LEU A 113 -13.79 5.11 19.67
CA LEU A 113 -12.43 5.45 19.30
C LEU A 113 -11.99 6.69 20.08
N TYR A 114 -10.81 6.61 20.66
CA TYR A 114 -10.12 7.73 21.28
C TYR A 114 -8.65 7.63 20.92
N LEU A 115 -8.25 8.36 19.88
CA LEU A 115 -6.87 8.36 19.43
C LEU A 115 -6.05 9.38 20.23
N HIS A 116 -4.91 8.92 20.75
CA HIS A 116 -3.99 9.79 21.50
C HIS A 116 -3.46 10.94 20.63
N TRP A 117 -3.14 12.07 21.25
CA TRP A 117 -2.67 13.27 20.54
C TRP A 117 -1.33 13.04 19.81
N CYS A 118 -0.46 12.19 20.37
CA CYS A 118 0.80 11.81 19.71
C CYS A 118 0.55 11.10 18.37
N HIS A 119 -0.36 10.12 18.33
CA HIS A 119 -0.72 9.44 17.09
C HIS A 119 -1.39 10.38 16.09
N LYS A 120 -2.22 11.32 16.55
CA LYS A 120 -2.81 12.37 15.69
C LYS A 120 -1.74 13.19 14.97
N ILE A 121 -0.73 13.66 15.71
CA ILE A 121 0.43 14.36 15.11
C ILE A 121 1.15 13.43 14.13
N GLY A 122 1.46 12.20 14.54
CA GLY A 122 2.17 11.23 13.71
C GLY A 122 1.46 10.96 12.38
N ILE A 123 0.14 10.74 12.40
CA ILE A 123 -0.67 10.55 11.19
C ILE A 123 -0.59 11.78 10.28
N PHE A 124 -0.69 12.98 10.85
CA PHE A 124 -0.62 14.21 10.07
C PHE A 124 0.76 14.41 9.41
N LEU A 125 1.85 14.11 10.14
CA LEU A 125 3.20 14.14 9.60
C LEU A 125 3.38 13.13 8.47
N VAL A 126 2.89 11.90 8.65
CA VAL A 126 2.94 10.86 7.60
C VAL A 126 2.12 11.26 6.38
N LEU A 127 0.96 11.90 6.57
CA LEU A 127 0.14 12.39 5.47
C LEU A 127 0.89 13.46 4.66
N ILE A 128 1.45 14.47 5.33
CA ILE A 128 2.23 15.52 4.66
C ILE A 128 3.42 14.91 3.92
N PHE A 129 4.19 14.05 4.60
CA PHE A 129 5.33 13.36 3.99
C PHE A 129 4.91 12.60 2.73
N SER A 130 3.83 11.81 2.81
CA SER A 130 3.36 11.02 1.67
C SER A 130 2.92 11.91 0.50
N VAL A 131 2.18 13.00 0.75
CA VAL A 131 1.74 13.94 -0.29
C VAL A 131 2.93 14.64 -0.94
N VAL A 132 3.89 15.12 -0.14
CA VAL A 132 5.09 15.79 -0.65
C VAL A 132 5.94 14.82 -1.47
N SER A 133 6.19 13.61 -0.97
CA SER A 133 6.95 12.59 -1.68
C SER A 133 6.30 12.21 -3.01
N ILE A 134 4.98 11.96 -3.03
CA ILE A 134 4.26 11.65 -4.27
C ILE A 134 4.34 12.84 -5.23
N GLY A 135 4.21 14.08 -4.75
CA GLY A 135 4.35 15.28 -5.58
C GLY A 135 5.75 15.41 -6.21
N VAL A 136 6.81 15.13 -5.45
CA VAL A 136 8.19 15.12 -5.96
C VAL A 136 8.37 14.03 -7.01
N LEU A 137 7.93 12.80 -6.72
CA LEU A 137 7.99 11.69 -7.66
C LEU A 137 7.21 11.96 -8.94
N PHE A 138 6.05 12.63 -8.82
CA PHE A 138 5.23 13.01 -9.96
C PHE A 138 5.97 13.96 -10.90
N ASN A 139 6.68 14.94 -10.35
CA ASN A 139 7.36 15.96 -11.14
C ASN A 139 8.75 15.52 -11.63
N GLN A 140 9.48 14.77 -10.81
CA GLN A 140 10.90 14.47 -11.07
C GLN A 140 11.11 13.17 -11.83
N TRP A 141 10.18 12.22 -11.73
CA TRP A 141 10.24 10.90 -12.37
C TRP A 141 9.03 10.65 -13.28
N ALA A 142 8.79 11.60 -14.19
CA ALA A 142 7.70 11.55 -15.16
C ALA A 142 7.76 10.28 -16.04
N GLU A 143 8.96 9.88 -16.48
CA GLU A 143 9.16 8.75 -17.41
C GLU A 143 8.82 7.39 -16.77
N GLU A 144 9.10 7.25 -15.47
CA GLU A 144 8.88 6.01 -14.71
C GLU A 144 7.40 5.75 -14.34
N TRP A 145 6.49 6.71 -14.54
CA TRP A 145 5.07 6.48 -14.33
C TRP A 145 4.50 5.42 -15.28
N THR A 146 5.07 5.29 -16.48
CA THR A 146 4.68 4.23 -17.41
C THR A 146 5.03 2.84 -16.86
N THR A 147 6.26 2.69 -16.34
CA THR A 147 6.74 1.50 -15.62
C THR A 147 5.85 1.19 -14.43
N PHE A 148 5.48 2.21 -13.65
CA PHE A 148 4.59 2.07 -12.49
C PHE A 148 3.19 1.55 -12.87
N ILE A 149 2.55 2.14 -13.88
CA ILE A 149 1.22 1.73 -14.36
C ILE A 149 1.25 0.30 -14.89
N LEU A 150 2.28 -0.04 -15.68
CA LEU A 150 2.45 -1.40 -16.22
C LEU A 150 2.63 -2.41 -15.08
N SER A 151 3.47 -2.08 -14.11
CA SER A 151 3.68 -2.89 -12.90
C SER A 151 2.38 -3.05 -12.10
N PHE A 152 1.57 -1.99 -12.02
CA PHE A 152 0.25 -2.04 -11.37
C PHE A 152 -0.69 -3.02 -12.08
N GLN A 153 -0.74 -3.04 -13.42
CA GLN A 153 -1.56 -4.02 -14.16
C GLN A 153 -1.13 -5.46 -13.89
N VAL A 154 0.17 -5.71 -13.80
CA VAL A 154 0.71 -7.04 -13.47
C VAL A 154 0.35 -7.45 -12.03
N THR A 155 0.37 -6.50 -11.10
CA THR A 155 0.08 -6.79 -9.68
C THR A 155 -1.39 -6.68 -9.30
N ALA A 156 -2.23 -6.08 -10.15
CA ALA A 156 -3.64 -5.82 -9.87
C ALA A 156 -4.47 -7.06 -9.52
N PRO A 157 -4.28 -8.25 -10.14
CA PRO A 157 -5.00 -9.46 -9.70
C PRO A 157 -4.73 -9.82 -8.24
N TYR A 158 -3.49 -9.67 -7.77
CA TYR A 158 -3.14 -9.96 -6.37
C TYR A 158 -3.72 -8.91 -5.42
N LEU A 159 -3.66 -7.63 -5.81
CA LEU A 159 -4.28 -6.54 -5.05
C LEU A 159 -5.81 -6.68 -4.98
N HIS A 160 -6.44 -7.18 -6.05
CA HIS A 160 -7.88 -7.45 -6.10
C HIS A 160 -8.31 -8.55 -5.13
N ILE A 161 -7.56 -9.67 -5.09
CA ILE A 161 -7.80 -10.74 -4.11
C ILE A 161 -7.63 -10.20 -2.69
N GLY A 162 -6.54 -9.47 -2.43
CA GLY A 162 -6.28 -8.85 -1.13
C GLY A 162 -7.38 -7.88 -0.70
N GLY A 163 -7.83 -7.02 -1.61
CA GLY A 163 -8.94 -6.09 -1.39
C GLY A 163 -10.26 -6.83 -1.09
N SER A 164 -10.55 -7.90 -1.83
CA SER A 164 -11.76 -8.72 -1.64
C SER A 164 -11.77 -9.41 -0.27
N VAL A 165 -10.63 -9.96 0.17
CA VAL A 165 -10.47 -10.53 1.51
C VAL A 165 -10.66 -9.44 2.58
N ALA A 166 -10.04 -8.27 2.41
CA ALA A 166 -10.18 -7.15 3.35
C ALA A 166 -11.64 -6.69 3.49
N MET A 167 -12.36 -6.54 2.37
CA MET A 167 -13.79 -6.17 2.39
C MET A 167 -14.65 -7.23 3.08
N THR A 168 -14.34 -8.51 2.86
CA THR A 168 -15.03 -9.62 3.54
C THR A 168 -14.84 -9.55 5.05
N LEU A 169 -13.63 -9.28 5.54
CA LEU A 169 -13.37 -9.10 6.97
C LEU A 169 -14.08 -7.87 7.55
N LEU A 170 -14.15 -6.77 6.80
CA LEU A 170 -14.85 -5.55 7.20
C LEU A 170 -16.38 -5.72 7.22
N SER A 171 -16.94 -6.69 6.49
CA SER A 171 -18.39 -6.92 6.43
C SER A 171 -19.04 -7.13 7.80
N TRP A 172 -18.36 -7.85 8.70
CA TRP A 172 -18.83 -8.09 10.06
C TRP A 172 -18.91 -6.78 10.86
N THR A 173 -17.88 -5.93 10.78
CA THR A 173 -17.89 -4.66 11.50
C THR A 173 -18.95 -3.72 10.95
N VAL A 174 -19.13 -3.66 9.63
CA VAL A 174 -20.13 -2.82 8.98
C VAL A 174 -21.55 -3.26 9.34
N SER A 175 -21.84 -4.56 9.27
CA SER A 175 -23.16 -5.11 9.62
C SER A 175 -23.54 -4.86 11.08
N LEU A 176 -22.58 -5.04 12.02
CA LEU A 176 -22.79 -4.77 13.43
C LEU A 176 -23.19 -3.31 13.70
N HIS A 177 -22.50 -2.35 13.08
CA HIS A 177 -22.81 -0.94 13.25
C HIS A 177 -24.08 -0.53 12.52
N PHE A 178 -24.34 -1.08 11.34
CA PHE A 178 -25.57 -0.84 10.61
C PHE A 178 -26.80 -1.23 11.45
N ALA A 179 -26.74 -2.38 12.14
CA ALA A 179 -27.81 -2.86 13.01
C ALA A 179 -28.07 -1.93 14.22
N ARG A 180 -27.03 -1.24 14.73
CA ARG A 180 -27.13 -0.37 15.92
C ARG A 180 -27.50 1.09 15.62
N ILE A 181 -27.24 1.55 14.40
CA ILE A 181 -27.59 2.90 13.98
C ILE A 181 -29.09 2.95 13.71
N ASN A 182 -29.80 3.93 14.27
CA ASN A 182 -31.24 4.12 14.03
C ASN A 182 -31.53 5.18 12.95
N LYS A 183 -30.57 6.07 12.66
CA LYS A 183 -30.77 7.18 11.72
C LYS A 183 -30.48 6.73 10.28
N PRO A 184 -31.40 6.88 9.33
CA PRO A 184 -31.24 6.39 7.96
C PRO A 184 -30.06 7.06 7.22
N GLY A 185 -29.88 8.38 7.38
CA GLY A 185 -28.76 9.09 6.76
C GLY A 185 -27.38 8.58 7.22
N LEU A 186 -27.28 8.16 8.49
CA LEU A 186 -26.03 7.62 9.04
C LEU A 186 -25.77 6.18 8.59
N ARG A 187 -26.84 5.38 8.42
CA ARG A 187 -26.75 4.06 7.77
C ARG A 187 -26.25 4.18 6.33
N ALA A 188 -26.78 5.14 5.57
CA ALA A 188 -26.35 5.40 4.20
C ALA A 188 -24.88 5.86 4.15
N MET A 189 -24.45 6.73 5.07
CA MET A 189 -23.06 7.19 5.16
C MET A 189 -22.07 6.06 5.49
N LEU A 190 -22.48 5.04 6.25
CA LEU A 190 -21.65 3.87 6.55
C LEU A 190 -21.67 2.84 5.40
N LEU A 191 -22.87 2.47 4.93
CA LEU A 191 -23.06 1.39 3.97
C LEU A 191 -22.69 1.80 2.54
N GLY A 192 -22.93 3.06 2.18
CA GLY A 192 -22.67 3.60 0.84
C GLY A 192 -21.22 3.42 0.40
N PRO A 193 -20.23 3.94 1.15
CA PRO A 193 -18.81 3.75 0.82
C PRO A 193 -18.39 2.28 0.76
N TYR A 194 -18.90 1.45 1.69
CA TYR A 194 -18.60 0.02 1.69
C TYR A 194 -19.09 -0.66 0.40
N LEU A 195 -20.34 -0.43 0.01
CA LEU A 195 -20.90 -0.97 -1.23
C LEU A 195 -20.22 -0.41 -2.48
N ALA A 196 -19.86 0.88 -2.48
CA ALA A 196 -19.14 1.50 -3.59
C ALA A 196 -17.76 0.85 -3.81
N VAL A 197 -17.00 0.61 -2.75
CA VAL A 197 -15.71 -0.09 -2.84
C VAL A 197 -15.89 -1.54 -3.28
N LEU A 198 -16.90 -2.24 -2.76
CA LEU A 198 -17.20 -3.62 -3.16
C LEU A 198 -17.56 -3.70 -4.64
N LEU A 199 -18.41 -2.79 -5.13
CA LEU A 199 -18.79 -2.68 -6.53
C LEU A 199 -17.56 -2.39 -7.41
N LEU A 200 -16.72 -1.44 -7.01
CA LEU A 200 -15.48 -1.13 -7.72
C LEU A 200 -14.60 -2.38 -7.83
N LEU A 201 -14.38 -3.10 -6.72
CA LEU A 201 -13.60 -4.33 -6.72
C LEU A 201 -14.21 -5.38 -7.64
N TYR A 202 -15.53 -5.57 -7.64
CA TYR A 202 -16.17 -6.55 -8.53
C TYR A 202 -16.13 -6.16 -10.01
N LEU A 203 -16.09 -4.86 -10.32
CA LEU A 203 -15.95 -4.36 -11.69
C LEU A 203 -14.48 -4.30 -12.15
N LEU A 204 -13.53 -4.23 -11.23
CA LEU A 204 -12.10 -4.07 -11.52
C LEU A 204 -11.54 -5.17 -12.46
N PRO A 205 -11.88 -6.46 -12.33
CA PRO A 205 -11.45 -7.50 -13.27
C PRO A 205 -11.80 -7.21 -14.74
N LEU A 206 -12.85 -6.43 -15.00
CA LEU A 206 -13.24 -6.05 -16.37
C LEU A 206 -12.28 -5.02 -16.99
N SER A 207 -11.56 -4.25 -16.18
CA SER A 207 -10.54 -3.29 -16.65
C SER A 207 -9.12 -3.86 -16.65
N LEU A 208 -8.92 -5.07 -16.12
CA LEU A 208 -7.63 -5.74 -16.13
C LEU A 208 -7.40 -6.40 -17.49
N TYR A 209 -6.39 -5.94 -18.21
CA TYR A 209 -5.83 -6.66 -19.35
C TYR A 209 -4.42 -7.15 -18.98
N SER A 210 -4.04 -8.31 -19.50
CA SER A 210 -2.67 -8.81 -19.34
C SER A 210 -1.80 -8.22 -20.45
N PRO A 211 -0.79 -7.39 -20.13
CA PRO A 211 0.15 -6.90 -21.15
C PRO A 211 1.00 -8.02 -21.77
N CYS A 212 1.06 -9.19 -21.12
CA CYS A 212 1.81 -10.34 -21.59
C CYS A 212 1.03 -11.20 -22.59
N ILE A 213 -0.29 -11.11 -22.64
CA ILE A 213 -1.13 -11.90 -23.54
C ILE A 213 -1.52 -11.03 -24.73
N LYS A 214 -0.81 -11.19 -25.84
CA LYS A 214 -1.14 -10.53 -27.11
C LYS A 214 -2.01 -11.44 -27.99
N GLN A 215 -2.87 -10.83 -28.81
CA GLN A 215 -3.68 -11.57 -29.78
C GLN A 215 -2.77 -12.25 -30.82
N GLN A 216 -3.16 -13.43 -31.28
CA GLN A 216 -2.41 -14.17 -32.28
C GLN A 216 -2.23 -13.32 -33.56
N GLY A 217 -1.00 -13.25 -34.09
CA GLY A 217 -0.68 -12.43 -35.26
C GLY A 217 -0.43 -10.94 -34.98
N THR A 218 -0.55 -10.47 -33.73
CA THR A 218 -0.22 -9.07 -33.34
C THR A 218 1.20 -8.90 -32.81
N LEU A 219 1.99 -9.98 -32.77
CA LEU A 219 3.40 -9.91 -32.44
C LEU A 219 4.14 -9.25 -33.62
N GLY A 220 5.05 -8.32 -33.28
CA GLY A 220 6.00 -7.80 -34.26
C GLY A 220 6.94 -8.90 -34.76
N PRO A 221 7.84 -8.58 -35.69
CA PRO A 221 8.88 -9.51 -36.11
C PRO A 221 9.67 -10.02 -34.90
N ARG A 222 10.22 -11.23 -35.01
CA ARG A 222 11.10 -11.82 -33.98
C ARG A 222 12.19 -10.78 -33.64
N PRO A 223 12.38 -10.42 -32.36
CA PRO A 223 13.41 -9.46 -31.97
C PRO A 223 14.79 -10.05 -32.27
N ALA A 224 15.69 -9.20 -32.77
CA ALA A 224 17.08 -9.57 -32.94
C ALA A 224 17.73 -9.78 -31.57
N ILE A 225 18.46 -10.88 -31.41
CA ILE A 225 19.14 -11.26 -30.18
C ILE A 225 20.60 -10.84 -30.31
N TYR A 226 21.03 -9.89 -29.47
CA TYR A 226 22.41 -9.42 -29.42
C TYR A 226 23.13 -10.02 -28.21
N GLY A 227 24.32 -10.57 -28.44
CA GLY A 227 25.21 -11.07 -27.41
C GLY A 227 25.94 -9.94 -26.69
N HIS A 228 25.25 -9.19 -25.82
CA HIS A 228 25.88 -8.11 -25.05
C HIS A 228 27.00 -8.69 -24.16
N ARG A 229 28.25 -8.32 -24.45
CA ARG A 229 29.50 -8.88 -23.88
C ARG A 229 29.77 -10.36 -24.25
N GLY A 230 29.16 -10.83 -25.33
CA GLY A 230 29.19 -12.21 -25.83
C GLY A 230 28.16 -13.12 -25.16
N ALA A 231 28.58 -14.32 -24.77
CA ALA A 231 27.80 -15.32 -24.02
C ALA A 231 28.36 -15.50 -22.59
N PRO A 232 28.13 -14.54 -21.66
CA PRO A 232 28.78 -14.49 -20.34
C PRO A 232 28.44 -15.67 -19.41
N MET A 233 27.37 -16.41 -19.70
CA MET A 233 27.01 -17.63 -18.97
C MET A 233 27.83 -18.86 -19.42
N LEU A 234 28.53 -18.78 -20.56
CA LEU A 234 29.29 -19.89 -21.16
C LEU A 234 30.79 -19.61 -21.22
N ALA A 235 31.21 -18.35 -21.30
CA ALA A 235 32.59 -17.93 -21.34
C ALA A 235 32.77 -16.56 -20.67
N PRO A 236 33.99 -16.17 -20.26
CA PRO A 236 34.22 -14.89 -19.59
C PRO A 236 33.78 -13.69 -20.44
N GLU A 237 33.05 -12.73 -19.85
CA GLU A 237 32.51 -11.57 -20.55
C GLU A 237 33.60 -10.74 -21.27
N ASN A 238 33.24 -10.10 -22.38
CA ASN A 238 34.14 -9.26 -23.19
C ASN A 238 35.43 -9.97 -23.68
N THR A 239 35.37 -11.29 -23.90
CA THR A 239 36.48 -12.07 -24.49
C THR A 239 36.13 -12.61 -25.86
N LEU A 240 37.16 -12.88 -26.68
CA LEU A 240 36.99 -13.51 -27.99
C LEU A 240 36.19 -14.82 -27.89
N MET A 241 36.50 -15.65 -26.90
CA MET A 241 35.80 -16.92 -26.63
C MET A 241 34.30 -16.70 -26.36
N SER A 242 33.94 -15.65 -25.64
CA SER A 242 32.54 -15.30 -25.36
C SER A 242 31.79 -14.81 -26.59
N PHE A 243 32.46 -14.06 -27.46
CA PHE A 243 31.88 -13.63 -28.73
C PHE A 243 31.71 -14.80 -29.71
N GLU A 244 32.71 -15.68 -29.83
CA GLU A 244 32.60 -16.91 -30.63
C GLU A 244 31.44 -17.78 -30.14
N LYS A 245 31.31 -17.94 -28.81
CA LYS A 245 30.19 -18.69 -28.23
C LYS A 245 28.83 -18.06 -28.49
N SER A 246 28.71 -16.72 -28.52
CA SER A 246 27.41 -16.10 -28.84
C SER A 246 27.04 -16.34 -30.31
N ILE A 247 28.01 -16.25 -31.23
CA ILE A 247 27.79 -16.54 -32.66
C ILE A 247 27.39 -18.00 -32.86
N GLU A 248 28.06 -18.94 -32.18
CA GLU A 248 27.69 -20.37 -32.19
C GLU A 248 26.24 -20.61 -31.71
N MET A 249 25.75 -19.80 -30.77
CA MET A 249 24.38 -19.87 -30.25
C MET A 249 23.35 -19.16 -31.15
N GLY A 250 23.78 -18.62 -32.29
CA GLY A 250 22.91 -18.00 -33.29
C GLY A 250 22.41 -16.61 -32.89
N THR A 251 23.22 -15.81 -32.19
CA THR A 251 22.92 -14.38 -31.98
C THR A 251 22.95 -13.62 -33.31
N ASP A 252 22.03 -12.67 -33.49
CA ASP A 252 21.92 -11.82 -34.67
C ASP A 252 23.02 -10.72 -34.70
N GLY A 253 23.70 -10.48 -33.57
CA GLY A 253 24.83 -9.55 -33.46
C GLY A 253 25.51 -9.58 -32.08
N LEU A 254 26.50 -8.69 -31.91
CA LEU A 254 27.30 -8.49 -30.68
C LEU A 254 27.08 -7.10 -30.09
#